data_AF-E6WRY9-F1
#
_entry.id   AF-E6WRY9-F1
#
_cell.length_a   1.000
_cell.length_b   1.000
_cell.length_c   1.000
_cell.angle_alpha   90.00
_cell.angle_beta   90.00
_cell.angle_gamma   90.00
#
_symmetry.space_group_name_H-M   'P 1'
#
loop_
_entity.id
_entity.type
_entity.pdbx_description
1 polymer ?
#
loop_
_entity_poly.entity_id
_entity_poly.type
_entity_poly.pdbx_seq_one_letter_code
_entity_poly.pdbx_strand_id
1 'polypeptide(L)'
;MSSSPSSNRLALAGQLALLALLLGAAGLLLPLHGGDWWPAAPASGRAWAAVAIGAAWLLATLAFLRPARRAQSSAAAVDDGNAVLVAWASQTGFAGSLAERTASMLRAGGRDVVLLPLDEVDAARLAATRQALFVASTTGEGDPPDHALGFLQRMDADTDLSRLQYAVLALGDRSYSAFCAFGRQLDGWLRDRGARPLFDRVEVDNADEAALRQWQYGVGRIGGDPDSADWSAPAYVPWRLAARQLLNPGSQGGPAHALALQPASGALPDWQPGDIAEIGPRNAPAQVAAWLAEAGVDGTAVVETGDGSLPLADLLARSVLPDAGGARGLAPAVLAARLQQLPHRAYSIASIPAEGQLRLLVRETYREDGSPGLGSGWLCRHAPVGGNIDLRLRANPGFHPPAPESPLVLVGNGTGIAGLRAHLAARVAAGARRNWLLFGERNAACDLFFGEELRRWQAGGWLERMDLAFSREGDRAYVQDRLRAAGPVLAEWVDQGATVLVCGSADTMAPAVDAALADILGSGRRDALREQGRYRRDVY
;
A
#
# COMPACT_ATOMS: atom_id res chain seq x y z
N MET A 1 -27.80 -6.54 12.35
CA MET A 1 -27.80 -6.55 13.82
C MET A 1 -27.48 -5.14 14.31
N SER A 2 -28.31 -4.61 15.21
CA SER A 2 -28.27 -3.21 15.66
C SER A 2 -27.05 -2.90 16.51
N SER A 3 -26.31 -1.85 16.15
CA SER A 3 -25.32 -1.22 17.02
C SER A 3 -26.02 -0.38 18.10
N SER A 4 -25.62 -0.59 19.34
CA SER A 4 -26.14 0.06 20.55
C SER A 4 -25.73 1.56 20.60
N PRO A 5 -26.67 2.51 20.82
CA PRO A 5 -26.38 3.94 20.82
C PRO A 5 -25.87 4.52 22.16
N SER A 6 -25.44 3.67 23.11
CA SER A 6 -25.11 4.08 24.48
C SER A 6 -23.66 4.50 24.70
N SER A 7 -22.70 4.09 23.87
CA SER A 7 -21.27 4.40 24.10
C SER A 7 -20.88 5.84 23.74
N ASN A 8 -21.49 6.43 22.71
CA ASN A 8 -21.17 7.80 22.28
C ASN A 8 -21.72 8.89 23.20
N ARG A 9 -22.81 8.64 23.94
CA ARG A 9 -23.41 9.64 24.83
C ARG A 9 -22.60 9.83 26.12
N LEU A 10 -21.96 8.77 26.62
CA LEU A 10 -21.07 8.84 27.79
C LEU A 10 -19.74 9.54 27.46
N ALA A 11 -19.19 9.30 26.26
CA ALA A 11 -17.98 9.99 25.79
C ALA A 11 -18.21 11.50 25.59
N LEU A 12 -19.35 11.88 24.98
CA LEU A 12 -19.72 13.29 24.79
C LEU A 12 -19.98 14.00 26.13
N ALA A 13 -20.64 13.34 27.09
CA ALA A 13 -20.86 13.88 28.42
C ALA A 13 -19.55 14.12 29.19
N GLY A 14 -18.58 13.21 29.06
CA GLY A 14 -17.24 13.36 29.63
C GLY A 14 -16.46 14.54 29.03
N GLN A 15 -16.52 14.72 27.71
CA GLN A 15 -15.85 15.83 27.03
C GLN A 15 -16.46 17.19 27.38
N LEU A 16 -17.79 17.27 27.52
CA LEU A 16 -18.48 18.50 27.94
C LEU A 16 -18.17 18.85 29.41
N ALA A 17 -18.06 17.87 30.30
CA ALA A 17 -17.67 18.09 31.68
C ALA A 17 -16.23 18.60 31.80
N LEU A 18 -15.31 18.05 31.00
CA LEU A 18 -13.92 18.50 30.95
C LEU A 18 -13.79 19.93 30.39
N LEU A 19 -14.53 20.25 29.33
CA LEU A 19 -14.56 21.59 28.76
C LEU A 19 -15.09 22.63 29.76
N ALA A 20 -16.15 22.30 30.52
CA ALA A 20 -16.68 23.16 31.56
C ALA A 20 -15.67 23.40 32.70
N LEU A 21 -14.93 22.37 33.10
CA LEU A 21 -13.86 22.47 34.10
C LEU A 21 -12.71 23.38 33.62
N LEU A 22 -12.30 23.24 32.36
CA LEU A 22 -11.23 24.05 31.77
C LEU A 22 -11.65 25.52 31.60
N LEU A 23 -12.89 25.78 31.17
CA LEU A 23 -13.44 27.14 31.10
C LEU A 23 -13.58 27.76 32.48
N GLY A 24 -13.98 26.98 33.49
CA GLY A 24 -14.02 27.40 34.89
C GLY A 24 -12.63 27.77 35.43
N ALA A 25 -11.62 26.96 35.14
CA ALA A 25 -10.23 27.25 35.51
C ALA A 25 -9.69 28.50 34.79
N ALA A 26 -9.96 28.66 33.49
CA ALA A 26 -9.57 29.85 32.73
C ALA A 26 -10.25 31.12 33.28
N GLY A 27 -11.54 31.05 33.62
CA GLY A 27 -12.28 32.16 34.26
C GLY A 27 -11.75 32.53 35.64
N LEU A 28 -11.28 31.56 36.42
CA LEU A 28 -10.63 31.77 37.73
C LEU A 28 -9.23 32.40 37.60
N LEU A 29 -8.54 32.16 36.49
CA LEU A 29 -7.18 32.65 36.23
C LEU A 29 -7.16 34.00 35.49
N LEU A 30 -8.22 34.36 34.78
CA LEU A 30 -8.33 35.63 34.06
C LEU A 30 -8.10 36.89 34.94
N PRO A 31 -8.62 36.98 36.19
CA PRO A 31 -8.41 38.13 37.07
C PRO A 31 -6.95 38.29 37.53
N LEU A 32 -6.14 37.23 37.45
CA LEU A 32 -4.73 37.25 37.84
C LEU A 32 -3.82 37.93 36.80
N HIS A 33 -4.35 38.26 35.62
CA HIS A 33 -3.62 38.90 34.53
C HIS A 33 -3.88 40.41 34.38
N GLY A 34 -4.71 41.01 35.25
CA GLY A 34 -5.13 42.41 35.14
C GLY A 34 -4.38 43.42 36.04
N GLY A 35 -3.26 43.06 36.67
CA GLY A 35 -2.56 43.94 37.62
C GLY A 35 -1.16 44.38 37.15
N ASP A 36 -0.88 45.68 37.21
CA ASP A 36 0.36 46.37 36.78
C ASP A 36 1.61 46.11 37.65
N TRP A 37 1.73 44.98 38.36
CA TRP A 37 2.75 44.85 39.40
C TRP A 37 3.37 43.45 39.49
N TRP A 38 4.39 43.21 38.68
CA TRP A 38 5.46 42.26 39.02
C TRP A 38 6.69 43.10 39.39
N PRO A 39 7.21 43.02 40.63
CA PRO A 39 8.04 41.89 40.99
C PRO A 39 7.99 41.54 42.49
N ALA A 40 7.41 40.40 42.85
CA ALA A 40 7.61 39.82 44.17
C ALA A 40 7.92 38.34 44.04
N ALA A 41 9.07 37.93 44.58
CA ALA A 41 9.49 36.53 44.65
C ALA A 41 8.33 35.71 45.27
N PRO A 42 7.94 34.59 44.66
CA PRO A 42 6.75 33.87 45.07
C PRO A 42 6.89 33.40 46.51
N ALA A 43 5.96 33.82 47.36
CA ALA A 43 5.84 33.35 48.74
C ALA A 43 5.95 31.81 48.76
N SER A 44 6.71 31.28 49.72
CA SER A 44 7.12 29.87 49.81
C SER A 44 5.99 28.87 49.57
N GLY A 45 4.74 29.19 49.96
CA GLY A 45 3.57 28.35 49.69
C GLY A 45 3.21 28.16 48.20
N ARG A 46 3.47 29.15 47.33
CA ARG A 46 3.20 29.06 45.88
C ARG A 46 4.23 28.20 45.16
N ALA A 47 5.47 28.19 45.63
CA ALA A 47 6.50 27.30 45.12
C ALA A 47 6.14 25.82 45.41
N TRP A 48 5.66 25.53 46.62
CA TRP A 48 5.19 24.19 46.98
C TRP A 48 3.96 23.75 46.19
N ALA A 49 3.02 24.67 45.90
CA ALA A 49 1.89 24.38 45.03
C ALA A 49 2.31 24.09 43.59
N ALA A 50 3.25 24.86 43.02
CA ALA A 50 3.78 24.61 41.69
C ALA A 50 4.56 23.28 41.61
N VAL A 51 5.32 22.93 42.65
CA VAL A 51 6.00 21.63 42.77
C VAL A 51 4.98 20.50 42.90
N ALA A 52 3.92 20.67 43.68
CA ALA A 52 2.87 19.65 43.83
C ALA A 52 2.09 19.43 42.53
N ILE A 53 1.75 20.50 41.81
CA ILE A 53 1.09 20.42 40.50
C ILE A 53 2.05 19.84 39.46
N GLY A 54 3.32 20.25 39.47
CA GLY A 54 4.36 19.68 38.62
C GLY A 54 4.58 18.20 38.87
N ALA A 55 4.59 17.76 40.14
CA ALA A 55 4.70 16.36 40.52
C ALA A 55 3.44 15.55 40.17
N ALA A 56 2.24 16.12 40.36
CA ALA A 56 0.99 15.49 39.96
C ALA A 56 0.87 15.36 38.44
N TRP A 57 1.29 16.39 37.69
CA TRP A 57 1.40 16.34 36.24
C TRP A 57 2.42 15.29 35.84
N LEU A 58 3.65 15.30 36.37
CA LEU A 58 4.68 14.31 36.06
C LEU A 58 4.26 12.88 36.42
N LEU A 59 3.53 12.67 37.52
CA LEU A 59 2.95 11.38 37.89
C LEU A 59 1.83 10.96 36.94
N ALA A 60 0.98 11.89 36.50
CA ALA A 60 -0.04 11.63 35.48
C ALA A 60 0.60 11.35 34.12
N THR A 61 1.60 12.12 33.71
CA THR A 61 2.38 11.90 32.49
C THR A 61 3.14 10.59 32.57
N LEU A 62 3.71 10.20 33.72
CA LEU A 62 4.33 8.88 33.91
C LEU A 62 3.29 7.76 34.03
N ALA A 63 2.04 8.03 34.42
CA ALA A 63 0.95 7.07 34.41
C ALA A 63 0.33 6.89 33.01
N PHE A 64 0.42 7.90 32.15
CA PHE A 64 0.00 7.88 30.74
C PHE A 64 1.14 7.50 29.77
N LEU A 65 2.40 7.76 30.14
CA LEU A 65 3.65 7.28 29.50
C LEU A 65 4.10 5.94 30.09
N ARG A 66 3.48 5.46 31.19
CA ARG A 66 3.42 4.03 31.48
C ARG A 66 2.81 3.47 30.20
N PRO A 67 3.61 2.81 29.36
CA PRO A 67 3.18 2.60 28.01
C PRO A 67 1.90 1.76 28.07
N ALA A 68 1.25 1.66 26.93
CA ALA A 68 0.52 0.48 26.55
C ALA A 68 1.35 -0.83 26.66
N ARG A 69 2.26 -0.99 27.64
CA ARG A 69 2.83 -2.22 28.17
C ARG A 69 1.76 -3.15 28.71
N ARG A 70 0.54 -2.70 29.02
CA ARG A 70 -0.59 -3.63 29.23
C ARG A 70 -1.19 -4.19 27.93
N ALA A 71 -0.92 -3.57 26.78
CA ALA A 71 -1.23 -4.15 25.45
C ALA A 71 -0.02 -4.90 24.86
N GLN A 72 1.22 -4.48 25.16
CA GLN A 72 2.46 -5.20 24.84
C GLN A 72 2.77 -6.37 25.78
N SER A 73 2.14 -6.47 26.97
CA SER A 73 2.25 -7.66 27.82
C SER A 73 1.51 -8.88 27.26
N SER A 74 0.74 -8.75 26.17
CA SER A 74 0.29 -9.91 25.39
C SER A 74 1.35 -10.45 24.43
N ALA A 75 2.38 -9.65 24.09
CA ALA A 75 3.47 -10.05 23.19
C ALA A 75 4.68 -10.64 23.95
N ALA A 76 4.71 -10.54 25.28
CA ALA A 76 5.76 -11.11 26.14
C ALA A 76 5.27 -12.25 27.04
N ALA A 77 3.99 -12.64 26.96
CA ALA A 77 3.64 -13.99 27.33
C ALA A 77 4.23 -14.90 26.25
N VAL A 78 5.25 -15.67 26.63
CA VAL A 78 5.46 -16.98 26.01
C VAL A 78 4.13 -17.69 26.24
N ASP A 79 3.29 -17.67 25.22
CA ASP A 79 2.08 -18.47 25.18
C ASP A 79 2.49 -19.92 25.44
N ASP A 80 1.67 -20.69 26.15
CA ASP A 80 1.98 -22.03 26.69
C ASP A 80 2.12 -23.10 25.57
N GLY A 81 2.43 -22.66 24.35
CA GLY A 81 2.53 -23.40 23.11
C GLY A 81 1.17 -23.83 22.56
N ASN A 82 0.08 -23.20 22.99
CA ASN A 82 -1.29 -23.65 22.70
C ASN A 82 -2.05 -22.74 21.72
N ALA A 83 -1.73 -21.44 21.68
CA ALA A 83 -2.25 -20.53 20.67
C ALA A 83 -1.57 -20.79 19.31
N VAL A 84 -2.35 -20.58 18.26
CA VAL A 84 -1.88 -20.66 16.88
C VAL A 84 -1.20 -19.34 16.54
N LEU A 85 0.07 -19.40 16.12
CA LEU A 85 0.76 -18.25 15.57
C LEU A 85 0.29 -18.00 14.13
N VAL A 86 -0.15 -16.79 13.82
CA VAL A 86 -0.33 -16.34 12.44
C VAL A 86 0.71 -15.25 12.20
N ALA A 87 1.68 -15.53 11.35
CA ALA A 87 2.76 -14.62 11.01
C ALA A 87 2.62 -14.13 9.56
N TRP A 88 2.89 -12.86 9.30
CA TRP A 88 2.70 -12.31 7.96
C TRP A 88 3.86 -11.44 7.47
N ALA A 89 4.12 -11.50 6.16
CA ALA A 89 5.06 -10.64 5.47
C ALA A 89 4.35 -9.97 4.28
N SER A 90 4.18 -8.65 4.36
CA SER A 90 3.44 -7.88 3.37
C SER A 90 4.11 -6.54 3.06
N GLN A 91 4.36 -6.27 1.77
CA GLN A 91 4.76 -4.94 1.31
C GLN A 91 3.55 -4.03 1.16
N THR A 92 2.51 -4.54 0.50
CA THR A 92 1.32 -3.77 0.12
C THR A 92 0.14 -3.94 1.07
N GLY A 93 0.29 -4.69 2.17
CA GLY A 93 -0.77 -4.97 3.14
C GLY A 93 -1.72 -6.11 2.76
N PHE A 94 -1.73 -6.58 1.51
CA PHE A 94 -2.64 -7.67 1.10
C PHE A 94 -2.43 -8.97 1.90
N ALA A 95 -1.18 -9.42 2.03
CA ALA A 95 -0.83 -10.58 2.84
C ALA A 95 -1.18 -10.37 4.33
N GLY A 96 -1.02 -9.15 4.84
CA GLY A 96 -1.47 -8.79 6.19
C GLY A 96 -2.98 -8.93 6.36
N SER A 97 -3.77 -8.43 5.40
CA SER A 97 -5.23 -8.57 5.43
C SER A 97 -5.69 -10.03 5.38
N LEU A 98 -5.01 -10.89 4.62
CA LEU A 98 -5.28 -12.33 4.58
C LEU A 98 -4.89 -13.03 5.90
N ALA A 99 -3.83 -12.58 6.55
CA ALA A 99 -3.44 -13.05 7.88
C ALA A 99 -4.47 -12.64 8.95
N GLU A 100 -5.01 -11.42 8.88
CA GLU A 100 -6.10 -10.97 9.75
C GLU A 100 -7.37 -11.81 9.54
N ARG A 101 -7.73 -12.12 8.28
CA ARG A 101 -8.86 -13.02 7.96
C ARG A 101 -8.60 -14.43 8.48
N THR A 102 -7.38 -14.95 8.32
CA THR A 102 -6.96 -16.26 8.84
C THR A 102 -7.05 -16.31 10.37
N ALA A 103 -6.57 -15.27 11.06
CA ALA A 103 -6.67 -15.16 12.50
C ALA A 103 -8.14 -15.06 12.97
N SER A 104 -8.97 -14.31 12.24
CA SER A 104 -10.39 -14.15 12.55
C SER A 104 -11.15 -15.47 12.39
N MET A 105 -10.87 -16.23 11.33
CA MET A 105 -11.46 -17.53 11.06
C MET A 105 -11.10 -18.56 12.15
N LEU A 106 -9.84 -18.58 12.59
CA LEU A 106 -9.37 -19.44 13.68
C LEU A 106 -10.00 -19.06 15.02
N ARG A 107 -10.11 -17.76 15.32
CA ARG A 107 -10.79 -17.25 16.53
C ARG A 107 -12.28 -17.60 16.53
N ALA A 108 -12.95 -17.50 15.38
CA ALA A 108 -14.34 -17.91 15.22
C ALA A 108 -14.54 -19.40 15.49
N GLY A 109 -13.58 -20.24 15.08
CA GLY A 109 -13.53 -21.67 15.42
C GLY A 109 -13.07 -21.98 16.86
N GLY A 110 -12.92 -20.97 17.72
CA GLY A 110 -12.59 -21.15 19.14
C GLY A 110 -11.11 -21.39 19.44
N ARG A 111 -10.21 -21.08 18.49
CA ARG A 111 -8.75 -21.17 18.70
C ARG A 111 -8.21 -19.86 19.26
N ASP A 112 -7.28 -19.94 20.19
CA ASP A 112 -6.46 -18.80 20.58
C ASP A 112 -5.46 -18.49 19.46
N VAL A 113 -5.33 -17.20 19.10
CA VAL A 113 -4.50 -16.77 17.97
C VAL A 113 -3.65 -15.56 18.31
N VAL A 114 -2.35 -15.72 18.11
CA VAL A 114 -1.36 -14.64 18.15
C VAL A 114 -1.05 -14.21 16.72
N LEU A 115 -1.37 -12.97 16.36
CA LEU A 115 -1.10 -12.42 15.02
C LEU A 115 0.08 -11.46 15.12
N LEU A 116 1.17 -11.71 14.38
CA LEU A 116 2.37 -10.89 14.39
C LEU A 116 2.89 -10.64 12.96
N PRO A 117 3.46 -9.46 12.68
CA PRO A 117 4.30 -9.31 11.50
C PRO A 117 5.56 -10.19 11.66
N LEU A 118 6.11 -10.65 10.54
CA LEU A 118 7.18 -11.67 10.56
C LEU A 118 8.47 -11.15 11.23
N ASP A 119 8.72 -9.85 11.21
CA ASP A 119 9.87 -9.21 11.84
C ASP A 119 9.81 -9.17 13.38
N GLU A 120 8.62 -9.33 13.96
CA GLU A 120 8.39 -9.46 15.41
C GLU A 120 8.43 -10.92 15.89
N VAL A 121 8.61 -11.89 14.99
CA VAL A 121 8.79 -13.30 15.36
C VAL A 121 10.27 -13.59 15.59
N ASP A 122 10.64 -13.97 16.82
CA ASP A 122 12.00 -14.38 17.18
C ASP A 122 12.16 -15.91 17.27
N ALA A 123 13.41 -16.38 17.34
CA ALA A 123 13.73 -17.81 17.38
C ALA A 123 13.15 -18.52 18.61
N ALA A 124 13.14 -17.85 19.76
CA ALA A 124 12.63 -18.42 21.01
C ALA A 124 11.12 -18.66 20.94
N ARG A 125 10.36 -17.69 20.42
CA ARG A 125 8.92 -17.81 20.19
C ARG A 125 8.63 -18.91 19.18
N LEU A 126 9.37 -18.96 18.07
CA LEU A 126 9.14 -19.95 17.03
C LEU A 126 9.40 -21.38 17.55
N ALA A 127 10.47 -21.58 18.33
CA ALA A 127 10.78 -22.85 18.98
C ALA A 127 9.74 -23.28 20.04
N ALA A 128 9.10 -22.32 20.71
CA ALA A 128 8.03 -22.58 21.67
C ALA A 128 6.66 -22.86 21.00
N THR A 129 6.50 -22.50 19.73
CA THR A 129 5.22 -22.58 19.01
C THR A 129 4.96 -24.00 18.51
N ARG A 130 3.74 -24.53 18.75
CA ARG A 130 3.31 -25.83 18.21
C ARG A 130 2.68 -25.73 16.84
N GLN A 131 1.94 -24.67 16.56
CA GLN A 131 1.23 -24.46 15.29
C GLN A 131 1.41 -23.03 14.79
N ALA A 132 1.87 -22.89 13.55
CA ALA A 132 2.02 -21.58 12.90
C ALA A 132 1.46 -21.55 11.46
N LEU A 133 0.86 -20.43 11.07
CA LEU A 133 0.47 -20.16 9.68
C LEU A 133 1.21 -18.92 9.20
N PHE A 134 1.92 -19.05 8.10
CA PHE A 134 2.69 -17.98 7.48
C PHE A 134 1.99 -17.48 6.23
N VAL A 135 1.75 -16.17 6.16
CA VAL A 135 1.18 -15.52 4.98
C VAL A 135 2.22 -14.56 4.41
N ALA A 136 2.92 -14.98 3.35
CA ALA A 136 4.13 -14.34 2.88
C ALA A 136 4.00 -13.90 1.42
N SER A 137 4.03 -12.58 1.17
CA SER A 137 4.17 -12.03 -0.17
C SER A 137 5.62 -12.00 -0.63
N THR A 138 5.82 -12.04 -1.94
CA THR A 138 7.12 -11.84 -2.59
C THR A 138 7.13 -10.46 -3.25
N THR A 139 8.27 -9.78 -3.23
CA THR A 139 8.45 -8.46 -3.86
C THR A 139 9.46 -8.52 -5.00
N GLY A 140 9.27 -7.67 -6.03
CA GLY A 140 10.22 -7.44 -7.13
C GLY A 140 10.86 -8.72 -7.69
N GLU A 141 12.16 -8.86 -7.44
CA GLU A 141 13.05 -9.92 -7.95
C GLU A 141 13.01 -11.23 -7.17
N GLY A 142 12.05 -11.41 -6.27
CA GLY A 142 11.95 -12.61 -5.41
C GLY A 142 12.27 -12.37 -3.94
N ASP A 143 12.56 -11.11 -3.57
CA ASP A 143 12.91 -10.73 -2.21
C ASP A 143 11.69 -10.76 -1.27
N PRO A 144 11.90 -11.01 0.03
CA PRO A 144 10.89 -10.70 1.05
C PRO A 144 10.49 -9.22 1.05
N PRO A 145 9.30 -8.91 1.58
CA PRO A 145 8.91 -7.55 1.94
C PRO A 145 9.94 -6.88 2.86
N ASP A 146 10.02 -5.56 2.79
CA ASP A 146 11.11 -4.78 3.38
C ASP A 146 11.30 -5.04 4.88
N HIS A 147 10.21 -5.17 5.65
CA HIS A 147 10.27 -5.49 7.09
C HIS A 147 10.75 -6.91 7.38
N ALA A 148 10.47 -7.86 6.48
CA ALA A 148 10.79 -9.26 6.63
C ALA A 148 12.20 -9.65 6.13
N LEU A 149 12.95 -8.70 5.53
CA LEU A 149 14.26 -8.95 4.91
C LEU A 149 15.26 -9.63 5.84
N GLY A 150 15.32 -9.18 7.09
CA GLY A 150 16.24 -9.71 8.09
C GLY A 150 15.76 -10.99 8.78
N PHE A 151 14.51 -11.44 8.57
CA PHE A 151 13.95 -12.54 9.36
C PHE A 151 14.79 -13.82 9.28
N LEU A 152 15.04 -14.33 8.07
CA LEU A 152 15.79 -15.57 7.88
C LEU A 152 17.27 -15.44 8.30
N GLN A 153 17.83 -14.23 8.25
CA GLN A 153 19.22 -13.96 8.64
C GLN A 153 19.40 -13.87 10.17
N ARG A 154 18.38 -13.36 10.88
CA ARG A 154 18.40 -13.19 12.35
C ARG A 154 18.13 -14.50 13.10
N MET A 155 17.54 -15.50 12.45
CA MET A 155 17.24 -16.78 13.06
C MET A 155 18.51 -17.63 13.19
N ASP A 156 18.76 -18.16 14.39
CA ASP A 156 19.91 -19.02 14.64
C ASP A 156 19.89 -20.24 13.71
N ALA A 157 21.06 -20.59 13.16
CA ALA A 157 21.23 -21.72 12.27
C ALA A 157 20.75 -23.02 12.93
N ASP A 158 20.91 -23.13 14.24
CA ASP A 158 20.63 -24.34 15.04
C ASP A 158 19.24 -24.34 15.71
N THR A 159 18.32 -23.46 15.30
CA THR A 159 16.96 -23.43 15.87
C THR A 159 16.21 -24.74 15.56
N ASP A 160 15.97 -25.57 16.58
CA ASP A 160 15.16 -26.81 16.45
C ASP A 160 13.66 -26.47 16.36
N LEU A 161 13.06 -26.77 15.20
CA LEU A 161 11.63 -26.58 14.94
C LEU A 161 10.89 -27.92 14.79
N SER A 162 11.46 -29.03 15.28
CA SER A 162 10.87 -30.38 15.18
C SER A 162 9.46 -30.52 15.78
N ARG A 163 9.09 -29.62 16.70
CA ARG A 163 7.78 -29.56 17.35
C ARG A 163 6.76 -28.70 16.60
N LEU A 164 7.22 -27.87 15.66
CA LEU A 164 6.39 -26.92 14.94
C LEU A 164 5.66 -27.63 13.81
N GLN A 165 4.33 -27.53 13.81
CA GLN A 165 3.50 -27.80 12.65
C GLN A 165 3.16 -26.48 11.96
N TYR A 166 3.25 -26.41 10.65
CA TYR A 166 3.06 -25.12 9.97
C TYR A 166 2.34 -25.20 8.62
N ALA A 167 1.81 -24.07 8.16
CA ALA A 167 1.33 -23.91 6.79
C ALA A 167 1.83 -22.59 6.19
N VAL A 168 2.03 -22.55 4.87
CA VAL A 168 2.49 -21.35 4.16
C VAL A 168 1.53 -21.01 3.03
N LEU A 169 0.99 -19.79 3.08
CA LEU A 169 0.35 -19.11 1.96
C LEU A 169 1.39 -18.20 1.30
N ALA A 170 1.91 -18.62 0.16
CA ALA A 170 2.89 -17.86 -0.61
C ALA A 170 2.16 -17.03 -1.66
N LEU A 171 2.32 -15.71 -1.61
CA LEU A 171 1.72 -14.79 -2.59
C LEU A 171 2.76 -14.30 -3.60
N GLY A 172 2.38 -14.33 -4.87
CA GLY A 172 3.18 -13.82 -5.97
C GLY A 172 2.34 -13.54 -7.20
N ASP A 173 3.02 -13.26 -8.29
CA ASP A 173 2.43 -13.03 -9.62
C ASP A 173 3.32 -13.71 -10.66
N ARG A 174 2.74 -14.57 -11.50
CA ARG A 174 3.46 -15.35 -12.53
C ARG A 174 4.03 -14.49 -13.66
N SER A 175 3.63 -13.23 -13.77
CA SER A 175 4.27 -12.27 -14.67
C SER A 175 5.70 -11.91 -14.25
N TYR A 176 6.08 -12.20 -13.01
CA TYR A 176 7.44 -12.05 -12.51
C TYR A 176 8.21 -13.38 -12.57
N SER A 177 9.50 -13.32 -12.88
CA SER A 177 10.40 -14.48 -12.99
C SER A 177 10.49 -15.28 -11.68
N ALA A 178 10.44 -14.59 -10.54
CA ALA A 178 10.57 -15.15 -9.20
C ALA A 178 9.21 -15.36 -8.49
N PHE A 179 8.20 -15.88 -9.21
CA PHE A 179 6.85 -16.15 -8.68
C PHE A 179 6.90 -16.81 -7.30
N CYS A 180 6.30 -16.27 -6.22
CA CYS A 180 6.29 -16.87 -4.87
C CYS A 180 7.67 -17.22 -4.24
N ALA A 181 8.78 -16.63 -4.70
CA ALA A 181 10.12 -17.02 -4.28
C ALA A 181 10.36 -16.94 -2.77
N PHE A 182 9.96 -15.85 -2.10
CA PHE A 182 10.15 -15.74 -0.65
C PHE A 182 9.33 -16.77 0.13
N GLY A 183 8.07 -17.00 -0.27
CA GLY A 183 7.23 -18.02 0.36
C GLY A 183 7.81 -19.43 0.20
N ARG A 184 8.44 -19.73 -0.95
CA ARG A 184 9.19 -20.99 -1.15
C ARG A 184 10.43 -21.07 -0.28
N GLN A 185 11.19 -19.98 -0.17
CA GLN A 185 12.38 -19.91 0.66
C GLN A 185 12.04 -20.14 2.15
N LEU A 186 10.99 -19.48 2.65
CA LEU A 186 10.50 -19.65 4.01
C LEU A 186 10.06 -21.09 4.27
N ASP A 187 9.31 -21.68 3.35
CA ASP A 187 8.84 -23.05 3.45
C ASP A 187 10.00 -24.07 3.44
N GLY A 188 11.01 -23.87 2.58
CA GLY A 188 12.24 -24.67 2.59
C GLY A 188 13.00 -24.54 3.91
N TRP A 189 13.22 -23.30 4.37
CA TRP A 189 13.91 -23.01 5.62
C TRP A 189 13.26 -23.66 6.85
N LEU A 190 11.91 -23.68 6.90
CA LEU A 190 11.14 -24.36 7.95
C LEU A 190 11.34 -25.88 7.93
N ARG A 191 11.28 -26.50 6.73
CA ARG A 191 11.51 -27.96 6.59
C ARG A 191 12.92 -28.37 6.96
N ASP A 192 13.91 -27.60 6.55
CA ASP A 192 15.33 -27.88 6.83
C ASP A 192 15.63 -27.88 8.34
N ARG A 193 14.78 -27.23 9.15
CA ARG A 193 14.84 -27.19 10.63
C ARG A 193 13.90 -28.16 11.34
N GLY A 194 13.32 -29.10 10.60
CA GLY A 194 12.50 -30.19 11.14
C GLY A 194 11.01 -29.85 11.36
N ALA A 195 10.57 -28.64 11.00
CA ALA A 195 9.15 -28.30 11.08
C ALA A 195 8.32 -29.16 10.11
N ARG A 196 7.09 -29.49 10.50
CA ARG A 196 6.21 -30.38 9.74
C ARG A 196 5.07 -29.60 9.08
N PRO A 197 4.87 -29.69 7.76
CA PRO A 197 3.74 -29.02 7.12
C PRO A 197 2.41 -29.66 7.58
N LEU A 198 1.43 -28.83 7.93
CA LEU A 198 0.03 -29.20 8.17
C LEU A 198 -0.66 -29.62 6.88
N PHE A 199 -0.34 -28.92 5.78
CA PHE A 199 -0.77 -29.19 4.41
C PHE A 199 0.22 -28.54 3.44
N ASP A 200 0.07 -28.86 2.15
CA ASP A 200 0.95 -28.35 1.09
C ASP A 200 0.92 -26.82 1.02
N ARG A 201 2.08 -26.22 0.77
CA ARG A 201 2.20 -24.78 0.53
C ARG A 201 1.24 -24.36 -0.58
N VAL A 202 0.43 -23.36 -0.31
CA VAL A 202 -0.51 -22.79 -1.28
C VAL A 202 0.18 -21.60 -1.96
N GLU A 203 0.35 -21.67 -3.28
CA GLU A 203 0.91 -20.57 -4.07
C GLU A 203 -0.24 -19.80 -4.75
N VAL A 204 -0.36 -18.51 -4.42
CA VAL A 204 -1.41 -17.64 -4.92
C VAL A 204 -0.85 -16.80 -6.06
N ASP A 205 -1.44 -16.93 -7.25
CA ASP A 205 -1.14 -16.09 -8.41
C ASP A 205 -2.11 -14.92 -8.46
N ASN A 206 -1.63 -13.71 -8.18
CA ASN A 206 -2.38 -12.47 -8.31
C ASN A 206 -3.78 -12.48 -7.64
N ALA A 207 -3.83 -12.95 -6.39
CA ALA A 207 -5.07 -13.12 -5.61
C ALA A 207 -6.09 -14.10 -6.22
N ASP A 208 -5.62 -15.13 -6.96
CA ASP A 208 -6.44 -16.22 -7.49
C ASP A 208 -7.38 -16.80 -6.42
N GLU A 209 -8.68 -16.80 -6.73
CA GLU A 209 -9.72 -17.24 -5.79
C GLU A 209 -9.60 -18.72 -5.47
N ALA A 210 -9.19 -19.56 -6.42
CA ALA A 210 -9.09 -21.01 -6.19
C ALA A 210 -8.01 -21.31 -5.14
N ALA A 211 -6.84 -20.66 -5.25
CA ALA A 211 -5.77 -20.76 -4.26
C ALA A 211 -6.20 -20.20 -2.89
N LEU A 212 -6.90 -19.06 -2.85
CA LEU A 212 -7.42 -18.51 -1.58
C LEU A 212 -8.47 -19.41 -0.93
N ARG A 213 -9.35 -20.05 -1.71
CA ARG A 213 -10.30 -21.05 -1.22
C ARG A 213 -9.59 -22.32 -0.74
N GLN A 214 -8.54 -22.76 -1.41
CA GLN A 214 -7.70 -23.87 -0.95
C GLN A 214 -7.07 -23.56 0.41
N TRP A 215 -6.55 -22.34 0.59
CA TRP A 215 -6.04 -21.89 1.88
C TRP A 215 -7.13 -21.89 2.96
N GLN A 216 -8.29 -21.28 2.68
CA GLN A 216 -9.43 -21.27 3.60
C GLN A 216 -9.84 -22.69 4.01
N TYR A 217 -9.91 -23.63 3.07
CA TYR A 217 -10.22 -25.02 3.36
C TYR A 217 -9.17 -25.67 4.28
N GLY A 218 -7.88 -25.40 4.05
CA GLY A 218 -6.79 -25.83 4.92
C GLY A 218 -6.90 -25.27 6.34
N VAL A 219 -7.21 -23.98 6.47
CA VAL A 219 -7.45 -23.31 7.77
C VAL A 219 -8.68 -23.90 8.47
N GLY A 220 -9.74 -24.27 7.74
CA GLY A 220 -10.92 -24.92 8.30
C GLY A 220 -10.59 -26.24 9.00
N ARG A 221 -9.70 -27.04 8.39
CA ARG A 221 -9.28 -28.35 8.92
C ARG A 221 -8.50 -28.30 10.23
N ILE A 222 -7.90 -27.15 10.55
CA ILE A 222 -7.11 -26.96 11.79
C ILE A 222 -7.93 -26.31 12.92
N GLY A 223 -9.24 -26.16 12.71
CA GLY A 223 -10.18 -25.63 13.70
C GLY A 223 -10.64 -24.20 13.43
N GLY A 224 -10.63 -23.74 12.17
CA GLY A 224 -11.29 -22.50 11.76
C GLY A 224 -12.74 -22.74 11.35
N ASP A 225 -13.61 -21.73 11.53
CA ASP A 225 -14.99 -21.78 11.04
C ASP A 225 -15.05 -21.44 9.54
N PRO A 226 -15.34 -22.41 8.65
CA PRO A 226 -15.29 -22.19 7.20
C PRO A 226 -16.35 -21.19 6.70
N ASP A 227 -17.42 -20.96 7.46
CA ASP A 227 -18.53 -20.06 7.08
C ASP A 227 -18.27 -18.59 7.47
N SER A 228 -17.12 -18.28 8.07
CA SER A 228 -16.88 -17.01 8.77
C SER A 228 -16.39 -15.82 7.94
N ALA A 229 -16.06 -15.94 6.64
CA ALA A 229 -15.70 -14.77 5.81
C ALA A 229 -15.74 -15.03 4.29
N ASP A 230 -16.01 -13.96 3.53
CA ASP A 230 -15.75 -13.87 2.09
C ASP A 230 -14.26 -13.55 1.86
N TRP A 231 -13.54 -14.45 1.21
CA TRP A 231 -12.09 -14.36 0.96
C TRP A 231 -11.76 -13.73 -0.40
N SER A 232 -12.77 -13.28 -1.15
CA SER A 232 -12.57 -12.61 -2.42
C SER A 232 -11.85 -11.27 -2.27
N ALA A 233 -11.07 -10.92 -3.29
CA ALA A 233 -10.53 -9.58 -3.44
C ALA A 233 -11.69 -8.59 -3.67
N PRO A 234 -11.57 -7.30 -3.31
CA PRO A 234 -12.66 -6.33 -3.51
C PRO A 234 -13.18 -6.40 -4.93
N ALA A 235 -14.51 -6.46 -5.08
CA ALA A 235 -15.13 -6.49 -6.39
C ALA A 235 -14.82 -5.20 -7.17
N TYR A 236 -14.71 -5.31 -8.49
CA TYR A 236 -14.67 -4.15 -9.35
C TYR A 236 -15.96 -3.36 -9.22
N VAL A 237 -15.82 -2.06 -9.03
CA VAL A 237 -16.94 -1.13 -9.09
C VAL A 237 -16.81 -0.28 -10.36
N PRO A 238 -17.94 0.12 -10.99
CA PRO A 238 -17.88 0.98 -12.16
C PRO A 238 -17.49 2.41 -11.76
N TRP A 239 -16.47 2.94 -12.43
CA TRP A 239 -16.05 4.35 -12.37
C TRP A 239 -16.22 5.00 -13.72
N ARG A 240 -16.52 6.29 -13.76
CA ARG A 240 -16.58 7.09 -14.98
C ARG A 240 -15.24 7.74 -15.28
N LEU A 241 -14.72 7.57 -16.49
CA LEU A 241 -13.58 8.35 -17.00
C LEU A 241 -14.04 9.78 -17.30
N ALA A 242 -13.88 10.70 -16.35
CA ALA A 242 -14.35 12.08 -16.47
C ALA A 242 -13.52 12.91 -17.45
N ALA A 243 -12.20 12.72 -17.47
CA ALA A 243 -11.31 13.44 -18.37
C ALA A 243 -10.05 12.62 -18.72
N ARG A 244 -9.51 12.90 -19.90
CA ARG A 244 -8.20 12.42 -20.37
C ARG A 244 -7.47 13.56 -21.06
N GLN A 245 -6.28 13.90 -20.59
CA GLN A 245 -5.46 14.99 -21.13
C GLN A 245 -4.03 14.49 -21.39
N LEU A 246 -3.50 14.74 -22.59
CA LEU A 246 -2.09 14.55 -22.90
C LEU A 246 -1.26 15.62 -22.18
N LEU A 247 -0.30 15.21 -21.35
CA LEU A 247 0.53 16.13 -20.56
C LEU A 247 1.85 16.52 -21.22
N ASN A 248 2.39 15.71 -22.12
CA ASN A 248 3.72 15.92 -22.70
C ASN A 248 3.73 15.96 -24.25
N PRO A 249 2.94 16.85 -24.88
CA PRO A 249 2.99 17.01 -26.33
C PRO A 249 4.41 17.40 -26.77
N GLY A 250 4.89 16.77 -27.84
CA GLY A 250 6.23 17.02 -28.38
C GLY A 250 7.38 16.35 -27.61
N SER A 251 7.09 15.55 -26.59
CA SER A 251 8.11 14.74 -25.91
C SER A 251 8.74 13.71 -26.85
N GLN A 252 10.02 13.42 -26.63
CA GLN A 252 10.72 12.27 -27.22
C GLN A 252 10.29 10.94 -26.56
N GLY A 253 9.56 10.98 -25.45
CA GLY A 253 8.97 9.82 -24.78
C GLY A 253 7.60 9.44 -25.29
N GLY A 254 7.12 8.28 -24.83
CA GLY A 254 5.74 7.86 -25.09
C GLY A 254 4.74 8.90 -24.55
N PRO A 255 3.59 9.09 -25.20
CA PRO A 255 2.52 9.97 -24.71
C PRO A 255 2.13 9.62 -23.27
N ALA A 256 2.08 10.63 -22.40
CA ALA A 256 1.67 10.49 -21.01
C ALA A 256 0.39 11.27 -20.74
N HIS A 257 -0.62 10.58 -20.22
CA HIS A 257 -1.95 11.12 -20.02
C HIS A 257 -2.29 11.27 -18.54
N ALA A 258 -2.83 12.44 -18.17
CA ALA A 258 -3.58 12.60 -16.94
C ALA A 258 -5.01 12.10 -17.17
N LEU A 259 -5.45 11.19 -16.31
CA LEU A 259 -6.81 10.67 -16.30
C LEU A 259 -7.51 11.11 -15.02
N ALA A 260 -8.76 11.53 -15.12
CA ALA A 260 -9.61 11.82 -13.98
C ALA A 260 -10.78 10.82 -13.95
N LEU A 261 -10.97 10.14 -12.82
CA LEU A 261 -12.02 9.16 -12.60
C LEU A 261 -12.90 9.56 -11.42
N GLN A 262 -14.18 9.25 -11.54
CA GLN A 262 -15.18 9.43 -10.49
C GLN A 262 -15.99 8.14 -10.32
N PRO A 263 -16.47 7.79 -9.12
CA PRO A 263 -17.39 6.67 -8.97
C PRO A 263 -18.61 6.87 -9.88
N ALA A 264 -19.05 5.81 -10.58
CA ALA A 264 -20.25 5.91 -11.42
C ALA A 264 -21.52 6.15 -10.56
N SER A 265 -21.47 5.70 -9.31
CA SER A 265 -22.50 5.93 -8.30
C SER A 265 -21.87 6.04 -6.91
N GLY A 266 -22.50 6.83 -6.04
CA GLY A 266 -22.07 6.99 -4.64
C GLY A 266 -21.04 8.10 -4.44
N ALA A 267 -20.56 8.21 -3.19
CA ALA A 267 -19.52 9.15 -2.82
C ALA A 267 -18.12 8.63 -3.20
N LEU A 268 -17.15 9.54 -3.26
CA LEU A 268 -15.75 9.14 -3.37
C LEU A 268 -15.37 8.28 -2.16
N PRO A 269 -14.80 7.08 -2.37
CA PRO A 269 -14.22 6.33 -1.27
C PRO A 269 -13.05 7.11 -0.68
N ASP A 270 -12.77 6.84 0.58
CA ASP A 270 -11.59 7.40 1.23
C ASP A 270 -10.38 6.53 0.89
N TRP A 271 -9.38 7.10 0.21
CA TRP A 271 -8.11 6.46 -0.09
C TRP A 271 -6.97 7.32 0.45
N GLN A 272 -5.85 6.67 0.77
CA GLN A 272 -4.67 7.35 1.25
C GLN A 272 -3.64 7.53 0.14
N PRO A 273 -2.79 8.57 0.20
CA PRO A 273 -1.63 8.65 -0.67
C PRO A 273 -0.79 7.37 -0.59
N GLY A 274 -0.40 6.86 -1.75
CA GLY A 274 0.31 5.59 -1.89
C GLY A 274 -0.59 4.40 -2.22
N ASP A 275 -1.91 4.51 -2.02
CA ASP A 275 -2.87 3.50 -2.47
C ASP A 275 -2.88 3.35 -4.00
N ILE A 276 -3.33 2.18 -4.43
CA ILE A 276 -3.25 1.73 -5.82
C ILE A 276 -4.66 1.62 -6.40
N ALA A 277 -4.85 2.15 -7.60
CA ALA A 277 -6.01 1.87 -8.42
C ALA A 277 -5.73 0.64 -9.29
N GLU A 278 -6.49 -0.42 -9.08
CA GLU A 278 -6.46 -1.61 -9.94
C GLU A 278 -7.58 -1.49 -10.96
N ILE A 279 -7.19 -1.46 -12.23
CA ILE A 279 -8.08 -1.30 -13.38
C ILE A 279 -8.26 -2.66 -14.05
N GLY A 280 -9.51 -3.03 -14.33
CA GLY A 280 -9.85 -4.10 -15.25
C GLY A 280 -9.76 -3.57 -16.69
N PRO A 281 -8.68 -3.86 -17.44
CA PRO A 281 -8.56 -3.38 -18.81
C PRO A 281 -9.56 -4.10 -19.72
N ARG A 282 -9.84 -3.49 -20.87
CA ARG A 282 -10.67 -4.11 -21.91
C ARG A 282 -9.96 -4.13 -23.25
N ASN A 283 -10.25 -5.16 -24.05
CA ASN A 283 -9.91 -5.18 -25.47
C ASN A 283 -10.60 -4.01 -26.18
N ALA A 284 -9.96 -3.49 -27.23
CA ALA A 284 -10.55 -2.42 -28.02
C ALA A 284 -11.86 -2.89 -28.69
N PRO A 285 -12.92 -2.06 -28.76
CA PRO A 285 -14.18 -2.46 -29.39
C PRO A 285 -14.01 -2.99 -30.82
N ALA A 286 -13.11 -2.39 -31.61
CA ALA A 286 -12.79 -2.84 -32.96
C ALA A 286 -12.12 -4.23 -32.99
N GLN A 287 -11.31 -4.55 -31.98
CA GLN A 287 -10.66 -5.86 -31.86
C GLN A 287 -11.68 -6.96 -31.54
N VAL A 288 -12.60 -6.68 -30.62
CA VAL A 288 -13.70 -7.61 -30.28
C VAL A 288 -14.62 -7.82 -31.49
N ALA A 289 -14.96 -6.75 -32.20
CA ALA A 289 -15.79 -6.83 -33.41
C ALA A 289 -15.12 -7.66 -34.53
N ALA A 290 -13.82 -7.46 -34.76
CA ALA A 290 -13.06 -8.25 -35.73
C ALA A 290 -13.02 -9.74 -35.34
N TRP A 291 -12.79 -10.04 -34.06
CA TRP A 291 -12.79 -11.40 -33.54
C TRP A 291 -14.16 -12.09 -33.70
N LEU A 292 -15.24 -11.39 -33.36
CA LEU A 292 -16.61 -11.90 -33.53
C LEU A 292 -16.93 -12.22 -34.99
N ALA A 293 -16.50 -11.36 -35.91
CA ALA A 293 -16.68 -11.58 -37.35
C ALA A 293 -15.90 -12.81 -37.84
N GLU A 294 -14.68 -13.04 -37.35
CA GLU A 294 -13.86 -14.19 -37.71
C GLU A 294 -14.38 -15.52 -37.12
N ALA A 295 -14.88 -15.47 -35.89
CA ALA A 295 -15.47 -16.61 -35.19
C ALA A 295 -16.90 -16.93 -35.67
N GLY A 296 -17.58 -15.99 -36.33
CA GLY A 296 -18.96 -16.15 -36.79
C GLY A 296 -19.95 -16.33 -35.63
N VAL A 297 -19.70 -15.67 -34.50
CA VAL A 297 -20.53 -15.76 -33.28
C VAL A 297 -21.28 -14.44 -33.07
N ASP A 298 -22.55 -14.51 -32.66
CA ASP A 298 -23.34 -13.32 -32.32
C ASP A 298 -22.89 -12.73 -30.96
N GLY A 299 -22.22 -11.59 -31.01
CA GLY A 299 -21.76 -10.86 -29.82
C GLY A 299 -22.89 -10.19 -29.02
N THR A 300 -24.08 -10.04 -29.60
CA THR A 300 -25.26 -9.48 -28.90
C THR A 300 -26.02 -10.54 -28.10
N ALA A 301 -25.71 -11.82 -28.31
CA ALA A 301 -26.27 -12.91 -27.56
C ALA A 301 -26.00 -12.70 -26.06
N VAL A 302 -27.09 -12.65 -25.30
CA VAL A 302 -27.05 -12.47 -23.86
C VAL A 302 -26.73 -13.81 -23.20
N VAL A 303 -25.75 -13.81 -22.30
CA VAL A 303 -25.29 -14.99 -21.58
C VAL A 303 -25.42 -14.76 -20.07
N GLU A 304 -25.97 -15.75 -19.39
CA GLU A 304 -26.03 -15.79 -17.93
C GLU A 304 -24.65 -16.12 -17.36
N THR A 305 -24.16 -15.27 -16.47
CA THR A 305 -22.90 -15.45 -15.74
C THR A 305 -23.16 -15.33 -14.23
N GLY A 306 -22.15 -15.69 -13.42
CA GLY A 306 -22.23 -15.48 -11.97
C GLY A 306 -22.48 -14.02 -11.57
N ASP A 307 -22.10 -13.07 -12.44
CA ASP A 307 -22.24 -11.62 -12.24
C ASP A 307 -23.52 -11.05 -12.90
N GLY A 308 -24.40 -11.92 -13.40
CA GLY A 308 -25.65 -11.56 -14.08
C GLY A 308 -25.64 -11.80 -15.59
N SER A 309 -26.60 -11.17 -16.26
CA SER A 309 -26.88 -11.38 -17.69
C SER A 309 -26.21 -10.29 -18.53
N LEU A 310 -25.25 -10.67 -19.38
CA LEU A 310 -24.43 -9.73 -20.17
C LEU A 310 -24.32 -10.16 -21.64
N PRO A 311 -24.18 -9.22 -22.59
CA PRO A 311 -23.85 -9.56 -23.98
C PRO A 311 -22.48 -10.25 -24.05
N LEU A 312 -22.35 -11.26 -24.92
CA LEU A 312 -21.10 -11.98 -25.14
C LEU A 312 -19.94 -11.04 -25.53
N ALA A 313 -20.21 -9.97 -26.28
CA ALA A 313 -19.22 -8.96 -26.65
C ALA A 313 -18.60 -8.27 -25.41
N ASP A 314 -19.39 -8.02 -24.36
CA ASP A 314 -18.90 -7.41 -23.12
C ASP A 314 -18.03 -8.37 -22.32
N LEU A 315 -18.33 -9.67 -22.37
CA LEU A 315 -17.49 -10.72 -21.78
C LEU A 315 -16.14 -10.80 -22.52
N LEU A 316 -16.17 -10.91 -23.85
CA LEU A 316 -14.96 -10.93 -24.68
C LEU A 316 -14.11 -9.66 -24.51
N ALA A 317 -14.74 -8.50 -24.32
CA ALA A 317 -14.02 -7.27 -24.04
C ALA A 317 -13.18 -7.36 -22.75
N ARG A 318 -13.61 -8.16 -21.76
CA ARG A 318 -12.92 -8.34 -20.47
C ARG A 318 -12.07 -9.62 -20.41
N SER A 319 -11.96 -10.36 -21.52
CA SER A 319 -11.31 -11.66 -21.54
C SER A 319 -10.10 -11.72 -22.46
N VAL A 320 -9.20 -12.68 -22.19
CA VAL A 320 -8.20 -13.10 -23.17
C VAL A 320 -8.98 -13.66 -24.37
N LEU A 321 -8.81 -13.04 -25.53
CA LEU A 321 -9.50 -13.47 -26.74
C LEU A 321 -8.99 -14.86 -27.13
N PRO A 322 -9.85 -15.88 -27.20
CA PRO A 322 -9.43 -17.22 -27.60
C PRO A 322 -9.13 -17.29 -29.09
N ASP A 323 -8.59 -18.41 -29.56
CA ASP A 323 -8.46 -18.65 -31.00
C ASP A 323 -9.85 -18.61 -31.67
N ALA A 324 -10.00 -17.77 -32.68
CA ALA A 324 -11.29 -17.57 -33.36
C ALA A 324 -11.73 -18.84 -34.12
N GLY A 325 -10.78 -19.60 -34.67
CA GLY A 325 -11.05 -20.88 -35.35
C GLY A 325 -11.68 -21.92 -34.42
N GLY A 326 -11.14 -22.05 -33.21
CA GLY A 326 -11.65 -22.94 -32.16
C GLY A 326 -12.99 -22.52 -31.55
N ALA A 327 -13.43 -21.27 -31.77
CA ALA A 327 -14.71 -20.76 -31.29
C ALA A 327 -15.86 -20.93 -32.30
N ARG A 328 -15.57 -21.24 -33.57
CA ARG A 328 -16.58 -21.35 -34.62
C ARG A 328 -17.62 -22.42 -34.31
N GLY A 329 -18.90 -22.05 -34.42
CA GLY A 329 -20.04 -22.95 -34.21
C GLY A 329 -20.31 -23.30 -32.74
N LEU A 330 -19.55 -22.77 -31.77
CA LEU A 330 -19.88 -22.90 -30.36
C LEU A 330 -21.09 -22.03 -30.00
N ALA A 331 -21.96 -22.55 -29.14
CA ALA A 331 -23.02 -21.75 -28.55
C ALA A 331 -22.43 -20.65 -27.64
N PRO A 332 -22.98 -19.43 -27.61
CA PRO A 332 -22.49 -18.32 -26.78
C PRO A 332 -22.24 -18.67 -25.31
N ALA A 333 -23.13 -19.46 -24.69
CA ALA A 333 -22.98 -19.89 -23.30
C ALA A 333 -21.77 -20.83 -23.08
N VAL A 334 -21.49 -21.72 -24.05
CA VAL A 334 -20.33 -22.63 -23.97
C VAL A 334 -19.03 -21.86 -24.17
N LEU A 335 -19.02 -20.88 -25.07
CA LEU A 335 -17.88 -20.01 -25.27
C LEU A 335 -17.60 -19.17 -24.02
N ALA A 336 -18.63 -18.53 -23.45
CA ALA A 336 -18.52 -17.72 -22.25
C ALA A 336 -17.93 -18.49 -21.06
N ALA A 337 -18.35 -19.75 -20.87
CA ALA A 337 -17.82 -20.62 -19.81
C ALA A 337 -16.33 -20.97 -19.95
N ARG A 338 -15.75 -20.76 -21.14
CA ARG A 338 -14.32 -21.02 -21.43
C ARG A 338 -13.47 -19.75 -21.40
N LEU A 339 -14.08 -18.57 -21.27
CA LEU A 339 -13.34 -17.32 -21.31
C LEU A 339 -12.50 -17.15 -20.05
N GLN A 340 -11.23 -16.85 -20.25
CA GLN A 340 -10.32 -16.43 -19.18
C GLN A 340 -10.35 -14.91 -19.08
N GLN A 341 -10.52 -14.38 -17.87
CA GLN A 341 -10.50 -12.93 -17.62
C GLN A 341 -9.12 -12.32 -17.92
N LEU A 342 -9.11 -11.07 -18.38
CA LEU A 342 -7.89 -10.30 -18.54
C LEU A 342 -7.25 -10.02 -17.17
N PRO A 343 -5.90 -10.01 -17.08
CA PRO A 343 -5.23 -9.57 -15.87
C PRO A 343 -5.48 -8.07 -15.66
N HIS A 344 -5.60 -7.68 -14.39
CA HIS A 344 -5.75 -6.29 -14.01
C HIS A 344 -4.45 -5.50 -14.17
N ARG A 345 -4.54 -4.17 -14.08
CA ARG A 345 -3.37 -3.28 -14.11
C ARG A 345 -3.43 -2.29 -12.96
N ALA A 346 -2.34 -2.25 -12.19
CA ALA A 346 -2.15 -1.38 -11.05
C ALA A 346 -1.57 -0.03 -11.46
N TYR A 347 -2.08 1.04 -10.86
CA TYR A 347 -1.60 2.41 -11.06
C TYR A 347 -1.55 3.16 -9.73
N SER A 348 -0.43 3.80 -9.42
CA SER A 348 -0.31 4.67 -8.24
C SER A 348 -1.25 5.87 -8.39
N ILE A 349 -2.06 6.12 -7.37
CA ILE A 349 -3.05 7.21 -7.39
C ILE A 349 -2.31 8.55 -7.25
N ALA A 350 -2.63 9.50 -8.12
CA ALA A 350 -1.96 10.80 -8.23
C ALA A 350 -2.66 11.95 -7.47
N SER A 351 -3.66 11.63 -6.66
CA SER A 351 -4.53 12.60 -5.98
C SER A 351 -4.90 12.16 -4.58
N ILE A 352 -5.41 13.09 -3.79
CA ILE A 352 -6.09 12.83 -2.52
C ILE A 352 -7.61 12.93 -2.68
N PRO A 353 -8.41 12.28 -1.81
CA PRO A 353 -9.88 12.34 -1.89
C PRO A 353 -10.43 13.78 -1.87
N ALA A 354 -9.78 14.67 -1.13
CA ALA A 354 -10.17 16.09 -1.02
C ALA A 354 -10.13 16.86 -2.37
N GLU A 355 -9.49 16.32 -3.41
CA GLU A 355 -9.49 16.90 -4.75
C GLU A 355 -10.73 16.55 -5.58
N GLY A 356 -11.66 15.75 -5.04
CA GLY A 356 -12.96 15.47 -5.67
C GLY A 356 -12.92 14.51 -6.86
N GLN A 357 -11.77 13.92 -7.16
CA GLN A 357 -11.62 12.91 -8.22
C GLN A 357 -10.35 12.10 -8.01
N LEU A 358 -10.38 10.84 -8.45
CA LEU A 358 -9.18 10.00 -8.51
C LEU A 358 -8.42 10.35 -9.79
N ARG A 359 -7.14 10.69 -9.65
CA ARG A 359 -6.27 11.03 -10.78
C ARG A 359 -5.24 9.94 -11.01
N LEU A 360 -4.97 9.61 -12.27
CA LEU A 360 -3.88 8.73 -12.69
C LEU A 360 -2.97 9.47 -13.67
N LEU A 361 -1.68 9.10 -13.69
CA LEU A 361 -0.74 9.51 -14.73
C LEU A 361 -0.25 8.25 -15.45
N VAL A 362 -0.67 8.08 -16.70
CA VAL A 362 -0.43 6.85 -17.47
C VAL A 362 0.38 7.17 -18.71
N ARG A 363 1.57 6.58 -18.84
CA ARG A 363 2.35 6.62 -20.07
C ARG A 363 1.98 5.45 -20.96
N GLU A 364 1.74 5.73 -22.23
CA GLU A 364 1.51 4.70 -23.24
C GLU A 364 2.73 3.79 -23.37
N THR A 365 2.48 2.50 -23.29
CA THR A 365 3.45 1.44 -23.54
C THR A 365 3.01 0.68 -24.77
N TYR A 366 3.97 0.09 -25.49
CA TYR A 366 3.72 -0.68 -26.70
C TYR A 366 4.34 -2.05 -26.54
N ARG A 367 3.68 -3.06 -27.10
CA ARG A 367 4.24 -4.41 -27.24
C ARG A 367 5.31 -4.41 -28.34
N GLU A 368 6.06 -5.50 -28.42
CA GLU A 368 7.10 -5.69 -29.45
C GLU A 368 6.54 -5.62 -30.88
N ASP A 369 5.29 -6.03 -31.08
CA ASP A 369 4.58 -5.94 -32.36
C ASP A 369 4.09 -4.51 -32.71
N GLY A 370 4.39 -3.53 -31.86
CA GLY A 370 3.97 -2.13 -32.02
C GLY A 370 2.52 -1.84 -31.60
N SER A 371 1.77 -2.83 -31.13
CA SER A 371 0.41 -2.62 -30.61
C SER A 371 0.43 -1.94 -29.23
N PRO A 372 -0.58 -1.11 -28.90
CA PRO A 372 -0.67 -0.50 -27.56
C PRO A 372 -0.82 -1.55 -26.47
N GLY A 373 -0.13 -1.36 -25.34
CA GLY A 373 -0.20 -2.24 -24.18
C GLY A 373 -1.61 -2.37 -23.62
N LEU A 374 -1.90 -3.49 -22.94
CA LEU A 374 -3.27 -3.84 -22.50
C LEU A 374 -3.93 -2.74 -21.64
N GLY A 375 -3.25 -2.28 -20.59
CA GLY A 375 -3.80 -1.25 -19.69
C GLY A 375 -3.64 0.17 -20.23
N SER A 376 -2.41 0.53 -20.61
CA SER A 376 -2.09 1.88 -21.09
C SER A 376 -2.79 2.20 -22.41
N GLY A 377 -2.87 1.26 -23.34
CA GLY A 377 -3.64 1.38 -24.57
C GLY A 377 -5.14 1.50 -24.32
N TRP A 378 -5.70 0.66 -23.43
CA TRP A 378 -7.10 0.79 -23.02
C TRP A 378 -7.41 2.19 -22.49
N LEU A 379 -6.68 2.65 -21.47
CA LEU A 379 -6.96 3.92 -20.80
C LEU A 379 -6.67 5.15 -21.67
N CYS A 380 -5.55 5.15 -22.40
CA CYS A 380 -5.11 6.32 -23.16
C CYS A 380 -5.80 6.44 -24.53
N ARG A 381 -6.25 5.33 -25.13
CA ARG A 381 -6.79 5.33 -26.51
C ARG A 381 -8.24 4.89 -26.60
N HIS A 382 -8.57 3.75 -26.01
CA HIS A 382 -9.79 3.03 -26.36
C HIS A 382 -10.98 3.33 -25.43
N ALA A 383 -10.71 3.58 -24.15
CA ALA A 383 -11.73 3.95 -23.19
C ALA A 383 -12.36 5.29 -23.59
N PRO A 384 -13.70 5.36 -23.75
CA PRO A 384 -14.36 6.62 -24.05
C PRO A 384 -14.41 7.52 -22.82
N VAL A 385 -14.13 8.81 -23.00
CA VAL A 385 -14.41 9.81 -21.96
C VAL A 385 -15.92 9.84 -21.73
N GLY A 386 -16.33 9.79 -20.46
CA GLY A 386 -17.70 9.58 -20.02
C GLY A 386 -18.11 8.10 -19.87
N GLY A 387 -17.28 7.15 -20.34
CA GLY A 387 -17.53 5.72 -20.23
C GLY A 387 -17.13 5.11 -18.88
N ASN A 388 -17.56 3.86 -18.68
CA ASN A 388 -17.27 3.10 -17.48
C ASN A 388 -15.91 2.40 -17.56
N ILE A 389 -15.19 2.44 -16.44
CA ILE A 389 -13.93 1.78 -16.14
C ILE A 389 -14.16 0.91 -14.92
N ASP A 390 -13.87 -0.38 -15.03
CA ASP A 390 -13.89 -1.27 -13.89
C ASP A 390 -12.66 -0.97 -13.02
N LEU A 391 -12.88 -0.45 -11.82
CA LEU A 391 -11.82 -0.04 -10.90
C LEU A 391 -12.10 -0.61 -9.51
N ARG A 392 -11.04 -1.05 -8.84
CA ARG A 392 -11.05 -1.24 -7.39
C ARG A 392 -9.84 -0.56 -6.76
N LEU A 393 -9.96 -0.22 -5.49
CA LEU A 393 -8.88 0.38 -4.73
C LEU A 393 -8.21 -0.68 -3.88
N ARG A 394 -6.87 -0.70 -3.90
CA ARG A 394 -6.07 -1.53 -3.03
C ARG A 394 -5.25 -0.63 -2.12
N ALA A 395 -5.42 -0.83 -0.81
CA ALA A 395 -4.59 -0.18 0.19
C ALA A 395 -3.11 -0.54 -0.02
N ASN A 396 -2.20 0.39 0.28
CA ASN A 396 -0.76 0.14 0.23
C ASN A 396 -0.04 0.72 1.47
N PRO A 397 -0.22 0.13 2.66
CA PRO A 397 0.31 0.67 3.90
C PRO A 397 1.83 0.86 3.91
N GLY A 398 2.57 -0.04 3.23
CA GLY A 398 4.01 0.07 3.08
C GLY A 398 4.48 1.28 2.28
N PHE A 399 3.57 2.02 1.65
CA PHE A 399 3.86 3.25 0.94
C PHE A 399 2.98 4.44 1.38
N HIS A 400 2.29 4.35 2.52
CA HIS A 400 1.50 5.45 3.08
C HIS A 400 2.38 6.62 3.55
N PRO A 401 1.84 7.85 3.68
CA PRO A 401 2.62 8.98 4.18
C PRO A 401 3.09 8.77 5.62
N PRO A 402 4.29 9.26 6.01
CA PRO A 402 4.67 9.34 7.41
C PRO A 402 3.86 10.43 8.12
N ALA A 403 4.04 10.55 9.44
CA ALA A 403 3.45 11.65 10.21
C ALA A 403 3.82 13.02 9.59
N PRO A 404 2.91 14.02 9.65
CA PRO A 404 3.14 15.35 9.07
C PRO A 404 4.44 16.02 9.56
N GLU A 405 4.85 15.73 10.79
CA GLU A 405 5.99 16.38 11.45
C GLU A 405 7.34 15.77 11.07
N SER A 406 7.34 14.53 10.57
CA SER A 406 8.53 13.89 10.04
C SER A 406 8.89 14.48 8.68
N PRO A 407 10.15 14.87 8.42
CA PRO A 407 10.56 15.31 7.08
C PRO A 407 10.30 14.22 6.04
N LEU A 408 10.01 14.61 4.80
CA LEU A 408 9.74 13.69 3.71
C LEU A 408 10.62 13.99 2.50
N VAL A 409 11.41 12.99 2.07
CA VAL A 409 12.17 13.00 0.82
C VAL A 409 11.46 12.10 -0.19
N LEU A 410 11.11 12.63 -1.34
CA LEU A 410 10.40 11.96 -2.43
C LEU A 410 11.35 11.88 -3.61
N VAL A 411 11.59 10.68 -4.12
CA VAL A 411 12.49 10.44 -5.26
C VAL A 411 11.73 9.68 -6.33
N GLY A 412 11.67 10.23 -7.54
CA GLY A 412 11.02 9.49 -8.63
C GLY A 412 11.36 9.97 -10.02
N ASN A 413 11.02 9.16 -11.00
CA ASN A 413 11.20 9.49 -12.41
C ASN A 413 9.96 9.15 -13.25
N GLY A 414 9.80 9.84 -14.38
CA GLY A 414 8.74 9.58 -15.33
C GLY A 414 7.35 9.63 -14.68
N THR A 415 6.56 8.56 -14.82
CA THR A 415 5.22 8.48 -14.23
C THR A 415 5.22 8.19 -12.73
N GLY A 416 6.38 7.89 -12.12
CA GLY A 416 6.50 7.65 -10.68
C GLY A 416 6.14 8.88 -9.83
N ILE A 417 6.15 10.07 -10.44
CA ILE A 417 5.66 11.30 -9.80
C ILE A 417 4.18 11.23 -9.42
N ALA A 418 3.38 10.32 -10.00
CA ALA A 418 1.97 10.13 -9.66
C ALA A 418 1.78 9.94 -8.16
N GLY A 419 2.30 8.84 -7.60
CA GLY A 419 2.19 8.55 -6.17
C GLY A 419 2.83 9.64 -5.31
N LEU A 420 4.01 10.14 -5.70
CA LEU A 420 4.74 11.17 -4.96
C LEU A 420 3.97 12.50 -4.86
N ARG A 421 3.28 12.89 -5.93
CA ARG A 421 2.44 14.10 -5.95
C ARG A 421 1.24 13.97 -5.01
N ALA A 422 0.64 12.78 -4.88
CA ALA A 422 -0.42 12.54 -3.90
C ALA A 422 0.09 12.71 -2.46
N HIS A 423 1.31 12.25 -2.15
CA HIS A 423 1.94 12.48 -0.85
C HIS A 423 2.17 13.97 -0.58
N LEU A 424 2.68 14.72 -1.56
CA LEU A 424 2.85 16.17 -1.43
C LEU A 424 1.51 16.86 -1.17
N ALA A 425 0.48 16.55 -1.95
CA ALA A 425 -0.85 17.13 -1.78
C ALA A 425 -1.41 16.88 -0.36
N ALA A 426 -1.30 15.65 0.16
CA ALA A 426 -1.71 15.34 1.53
C ALA A 426 -0.92 16.11 2.58
N ARG A 427 0.40 16.24 2.39
CA ARG A 427 1.26 16.98 3.33
C ARG A 427 0.98 18.47 3.33
N VAL A 428 0.76 19.07 2.17
CA VAL A 428 0.33 20.46 2.06
C VAL A 428 -1.03 20.65 2.76
N ALA A 429 -1.99 19.75 2.54
CA ALA A 429 -3.29 19.80 3.22
C ALA A 429 -3.18 19.66 4.75
N ALA A 430 -2.20 18.88 5.23
CA ALA A 430 -1.90 18.71 6.65
C ALA A 430 -1.04 19.84 7.25
N GLY A 431 -0.64 20.85 6.47
CA GLY A 431 0.19 21.95 6.94
C GLY A 431 1.70 21.65 7.02
N ALA A 432 2.15 20.49 6.56
CA ALA A 432 3.54 20.07 6.61
C ALA A 432 4.39 20.73 5.53
N ARG A 433 5.55 21.28 5.92
CA ARG A 433 6.45 22.06 5.05
C ARG A 433 7.80 21.40 4.74
N ARG A 434 8.25 20.47 5.57
CA ARG A 434 9.53 19.75 5.42
C ARG A 434 9.44 18.69 4.33
N ASN A 435 9.27 19.14 3.10
CA ASN A 435 9.12 18.30 1.91
C ASN A 435 10.27 18.56 0.93
N TRP A 436 10.88 17.48 0.44
CA TRP A 436 11.91 17.53 -0.58
C TRP A 436 11.54 16.58 -1.72
N LEU A 437 11.46 17.11 -2.95
CA LEU A 437 11.26 16.33 -4.17
C LEU A 437 12.53 16.27 -5.02
N LEU A 438 12.97 15.07 -5.36
CA LEU A 438 13.91 14.81 -6.45
C LEU A 438 13.15 14.14 -7.60
N PHE A 439 13.04 14.83 -8.74
CA PHE A 439 12.27 14.34 -9.88
C PHE A 439 13.07 14.32 -11.18
N GLY A 440 12.99 13.21 -11.91
CA GLY A 440 13.69 13.00 -13.16
C GLY A 440 12.78 12.77 -14.36
N GLU A 441 13.08 13.41 -15.50
CA GLU A 441 12.47 13.07 -16.78
C GLU A 441 13.41 13.29 -17.98
N ARG A 442 12.88 13.28 -19.21
CA ARG A 442 13.65 13.49 -20.43
C ARG A 442 13.94 14.98 -20.63
N ASN A 443 12.90 15.82 -20.63
CA ASN A 443 13.00 17.24 -20.96
C ASN A 443 12.13 18.10 -20.03
N ALA A 444 12.62 19.25 -19.59
CA ALA A 444 11.87 20.17 -18.73
C ALA A 444 10.63 20.76 -19.41
N ALA A 445 10.76 21.11 -20.69
CA ALA A 445 9.71 21.82 -21.42
C ALA A 445 8.44 20.97 -21.64
N CYS A 446 8.61 19.66 -21.88
CA CYS A 446 7.51 18.77 -22.23
C CYS A 446 7.15 17.80 -21.10
N ASP A 447 8.14 17.37 -20.29
CA ASP A 447 7.98 16.22 -19.41
C ASP A 447 8.01 16.58 -17.90
N LEU A 448 8.06 17.86 -17.55
CA LEU A 448 7.86 18.30 -16.16
C LEU A 448 6.38 18.23 -15.77
N PHE A 449 5.91 17.00 -15.54
CA PHE A 449 4.54 16.72 -15.10
C PHE A 449 4.21 17.50 -13.82
N PHE A 450 3.01 18.09 -13.80
CA PHE A 450 2.55 18.94 -12.69
C PHE A 450 3.46 20.16 -12.38
N GLY A 451 4.32 20.58 -13.31
CA GLY A 451 5.35 21.58 -13.06
C GLY A 451 4.85 22.94 -12.54
N GLU A 452 3.67 23.40 -12.98
CA GLU A 452 3.07 24.62 -12.44
C GLU A 452 2.63 24.48 -10.97
N GLU A 453 2.06 23.33 -10.62
CA GLU A 453 1.65 23.03 -9.25
C GLU A 453 2.85 22.88 -8.32
N LEU A 454 3.89 22.15 -8.75
CA LEU A 454 5.12 21.97 -7.99
C LEU A 454 5.82 23.31 -7.71
N ARG A 455 5.92 24.18 -8.74
CA ARG A 455 6.49 25.53 -8.57
C ARG A 455 5.67 26.40 -7.63
N ARG A 456 4.33 26.26 -7.64
CA ARG A 456 3.45 26.96 -6.70
C ARG A 456 3.67 26.49 -5.26
N TRP A 457 3.78 25.18 -5.04
CA TRP A 457 4.10 24.64 -3.71
C TRP A 457 5.48 25.07 -3.23
N GLN A 458 6.48 25.11 -4.12
CA GLN A 458 7.80 25.60 -3.78
C GLN A 458 7.79 27.09 -3.40
N ALA A 459 7.17 27.93 -4.22
CA ALA A 459 7.05 29.37 -3.95
C ALA A 459 6.27 29.66 -2.66
N GLY A 460 5.29 28.82 -2.30
CA GLY A 460 4.54 28.90 -1.05
C GLY A 460 5.24 28.34 0.19
N GLY A 461 6.47 27.82 0.05
CA GLY A 461 7.23 27.18 1.12
C GLY A 461 6.62 25.86 1.61
N TRP A 462 5.80 25.21 0.79
CA TRP A 462 5.23 23.90 1.06
C TRP A 462 6.15 22.78 0.57
N LEU A 463 6.87 23.03 -0.53
CA LEU A 463 7.96 22.19 -1.02
C LEU A 463 9.27 22.92 -0.74
N GLU A 464 9.90 22.60 0.39
CA GLU A 464 11.13 23.26 0.86
C GLU A 464 12.27 23.13 -0.15
N ARG A 465 12.39 21.96 -0.77
CA ARG A 465 13.44 21.70 -1.75
C ARG A 465 12.93 20.92 -2.95
N MET A 466 13.38 21.29 -4.14
CA MET A 466 13.10 20.58 -5.38
C MET A 466 14.37 20.48 -6.22
N ASP A 467 14.81 19.26 -6.53
CA ASP A 467 15.94 18.99 -7.43
C ASP A 467 15.42 18.26 -8.67
N LEU A 468 15.61 18.84 -9.84
CA LEU A 468 15.16 18.29 -11.11
C LEU A 468 16.32 17.70 -11.90
N ALA A 469 16.08 16.59 -12.59
CA ALA A 469 17.06 15.91 -13.43
C ALA A 469 16.49 15.64 -14.83
N PHE A 470 17.15 16.13 -15.88
CA PHE A 470 16.71 15.92 -17.25
C PHE A 470 17.75 15.15 -18.06
N SER A 471 17.35 14.00 -18.57
CA SER A 471 18.27 13.04 -19.21
C SER A 471 18.61 13.36 -20.67
N ARG A 472 17.89 14.29 -21.30
CA ARG A 472 18.04 14.67 -22.72
C ARG A 472 18.42 16.15 -22.92
N GLU A 473 18.75 16.84 -21.84
CA GLU A 473 19.23 18.23 -21.89
C GLU A 473 20.77 18.30 -21.88
N GLY A 474 21.32 19.49 -22.12
CA GLY A 474 22.78 19.71 -22.19
C GLY A 474 23.53 19.37 -20.90
N ASP A 475 22.88 19.55 -19.75
CA ASP A 475 23.35 19.08 -18.43
C ASP A 475 22.63 17.77 -18.06
N ARG A 476 22.95 16.70 -18.81
CA ARG A 476 22.33 15.38 -18.63
C ARG A 476 22.54 14.88 -17.19
N ALA A 477 21.44 14.70 -16.46
CA ALA A 477 21.47 14.18 -15.10
C ALA A 477 20.33 13.19 -14.84
N TYR A 478 20.53 12.33 -13.86
CA TYR A 478 19.51 11.47 -13.28
C TYR A 478 19.28 11.79 -11.79
N VAL A 479 18.20 11.26 -11.22
CA VAL A 479 17.83 11.55 -9.82
C VAL A 479 18.90 11.09 -8.83
N GLN A 480 19.57 9.97 -9.08
CA GLN A 480 20.68 9.49 -8.25
C GLN A 480 21.89 10.44 -8.29
N ASP A 481 22.11 11.16 -9.40
CA ASP A 481 23.22 12.13 -9.50
C ASP A 481 22.90 13.36 -8.65
N ARG A 482 21.65 13.84 -8.71
CA ARG A 482 21.15 14.93 -7.85
C ARG A 482 21.17 14.53 -6.38
N LEU A 483 20.83 13.28 -6.07
CA LEU A 483 20.86 12.75 -4.72
C LEU A 483 22.30 12.70 -4.16
N ARG A 484 23.27 12.20 -4.94
CA ARG A 484 24.70 12.19 -4.55
C ARG A 484 25.25 13.61 -4.35
N ALA A 485 24.93 14.53 -5.26
CA ALA A 485 25.32 15.93 -5.11
C ALA A 485 24.74 16.57 -3.83
N ALA A 486 23.57 16.11 -3.38
CA ALA A 486 22.92 16.56 -2.17
C ALA A 486 23.23 15.70 -0.92
N GLY A 487 24.25 14.82 -0.99
CA GLY A 487 24.56 13.82 0.04
C GLY A 487 24.59 14.35 1.48
N PRO A 488 25.32 15.44 1.79
CA PRO A 488 25.35 16.00 3.15
C PRO A 488 23.96 16.43 3.65
N VAL A 489 23.14 17.02 2.76
CA VAL A 489 21.77 17.45 3.11
C VAL A 489 20.86 16.24 3.31
N LEU A 490 21.03 15.18 2.51
CA LEU A 490 20.28 13.94 2.70
C LEU A 490 20.60 13.28 4.05
N ALA A 491 21.88 13.21 4.42
CA ALA A 491 22.29 12.68 5.71
C ALA A 491 21.66 13.47 6.87
N GLU A 492 21.66 14.81 6.78
CA GLU A 492 21.02 15.67 7.77
C GLU A 492 19.51 15.42 7.88
N TRP A 493 18.80 15.32 6.75
CA TRP A 493 17.37 15.02 6.74
C TRP A 493 17.08 13.65 7.37
N VAL A 494 17.88 12.65 7.04
CA VAL A 494 17.79 11.30 7.63
C VAL A 494 18.00 11.35 9.15
N ASP A 495 18.97 12.12 9.62
CA ASP A 495 19.24 12.31 11.05
C ASP A 495 18.10 13.04 11.78
N GLN A 496 17.36 13.90 11.07
CA GLN A 496 16.15 14.57 11.56
C GLN A 496 14.89 13.70 11.48
N GLY A 497 15.00 12.40 11.21
CA GLY A 497 13.86 11.51 11.18
C GLY A 497 13.14 11.42 9.83
N ALA A 498 13.77 11.86 8.72
CA ALA A 498 13.12 11.80 7.42
C ALA A 498 12.71 10.39 6.99
N THR A 499 11.59 10.31 6.27
CA THR A 499 11.23 9.15 5.45
C THR A 499 11.63 9.41 4.00
N VAL A 500 12.19 8.42 3.32
CA VAL A 500 12.53 8.42 1.89
C VAL A 500 11.54 7.53 1.15
N LEU A 501 10.77 8.12 0.24
CA LEU A 501 9.85 7.40 -0.65
C LEU A 501 10.42 7.40 -2.06
N VAL A 502 10.49 6.22 -2.68
CA VAL A 502 10.98 6.06 -4.05
C VAL A 502 9.87 5.49 -4.93
N CYS A 503 9.57 6.15 -6.05
CA CYS A 503 8.57 5.67 -7.01
C CYS A 503 9.02 5.87 -8.47
N GLY A 504 8.86 4.83 -9.29
CA GLY A 504 9.28 4.83 -10.69
C GLY A 504 9.83 3.48 -11.13
N SER A 505 10.80 3.49 -12.06
CA SER A 505 11.30 2.26 -12.69
C SER A 505 12.00 1.33 -11.68
N ALA A 506 11.51 0.10 -11.58
CA ALA A 506 12.12 -0.99 -10.82
C ALA A 506 13.46 -1.45 -11.41
N ASP A 507 13.56 -1.51 -12.74
CA ASP A 507 14.75 -2.04 -13.44
C ASP A 507 15.96 -1.10 -13.39
N THR A 508 15.72 0.20 -13.32
CA THR A 508 16.79 1.19 -13.55
C THR A 508 16.92 2.22 -12.42
N MET A 509 15.84 2.91 -12.07
CA MET A 509 15.92 4.05 -11.16
C MET A 509 16.05 3.60 -9.71
N ALA A 510 15.22 2.65 -9.27
CA ALA A 510 15.21 2.22 -7.89
C ALA A 510 16.56 1.61 -7.43
N PRO A 511 17.22 0.71 -8.19
CA PRO A 511 18.53 0.20 -7.82
C PRO A 511 19.61 1.29 -7.78
N ALA A 512 19.54 2.26 -8.70
CA ALA A 512 20.51 3.36 -8.74
C ALA A 512 20.36 4.33 -7.55
N VAL A 513 19.12 4.59 -7.11
CA VAL A 513 18.84 5.37 -5.90
C VAL A 513 19.25 4.61 -4.65
N ASP A 514 18.98 3.31 -4.60
CA ASP A 514 19.40 2.44 -3.49
C ASP A 514 20.92 2.44 -3.31
N ALA A 515 21.67 2.30 -4.41
CA ALA A 515 23.12 2.40 -4.40
C ALA A 515 23.59 3.78 -3.95
N ALA A 516 22.96 4.86 -4.43
CA ALA A 516 23.30 6.22 -4.00
C ALA A 516 23.04 6.45 -2.50
N LEU A 517 21.96 5.88 -1.95
CA LEU A 517 21.69 5.93 -0.51
C LEU A 517 22.77 5.20 0.29
N ALA A 518 23.20 4.02 -0.18
CA ALA A 518 24.29 3.27 0.43
C ALA A 518 25.63 4.03 0.35
N ASP A 519 25.93 4.69 -0.77
CA ASP A 519 27.13 5.51 -0.95
C ASP A 519 27.15 6.69 0.04
N ILE A 520 26.01 7.36 0.24
CA ILE A 520 25.89 8.58 1.06
C ILE A 520 25.84 8.26 2.56
N LEU A 521 25.04 7.25 2.95
CA LEU A 521 24.73 6.96 4.35
C LEU A 521 25.58 5.80 4.92
N GLY A 522 26.17 4.98 4.04
CA GLY A 522 26.68 3.65 4.38
C GLY A 522 25.57 2.59 4.38
N SER A 523 25.90 1.38 3.94
CA SER A 523 24.93 0.27 3.80
C SER A 523 24.16 -0.02 5.08
N GLY A 524 24.82 -0.04 6.24
CA GLY A 524 24.16 -0.32 7.51
C GLY A 524 23.08 0.71 7.90
N ARG A 525 23.30 2.00 7.64
CA ARG A 525 22.27 3.04 7.89
C ARG A 525 21.14 2.94 6.87
N ARG A 526 21.44 2.63 5.61
CA ARG A 526 20.45 2.38 4.56
C ARG A 526 19.54 1.19 4.93
N ASP A 527 20.14 0.09 5.37
CA ASP A 527 19.41 -1.12 5.79
C ASP A 527 18.52 -0.82 7.01
N ALA A 528 19.05 -0.13 8.01
CA ALA A 528 18.28 0.31 9.17
C ALA A 528 17.08 1.19 8.80
N LEU A 529 17.21 2.07 7.80
CA LEU A 529 16.07 2.86 7.31
C LEU A 529 14.98 1.98 6.69
N ARG A 530 15.37 0.92 5.96
CA ARG A 530 14.43 -0.03 5.34
C ARG A 530 13.69 -0.82 6.41
N GLU A 531 14.41 -1.35 7.40
CA GLU A 531 13.83 -2.09 8.54
C GLU A 531 12.89 -1.22 9.39
N GLN A 532 13.23 0.06 9.61
CA GLN A 532 12.37 1.01 10.33
C GLN A 532 11.16 1.48 9.52
N GLY A 533 10.99 0.99 8.28
CA GLY A 533 9.96 1.48 7.37
C GLY A 533 10.10 2.97 7.09
N ARG A 534 11.33 3.51 7.08
CA ARG A 534 11.64 4.91 6.74
C ARG A 534 12.26 5.06 5.36
N TYR A 535 12.60 3.95 4.70
CA TYR A 535 12.91 3.90 3.27
C TYR A 535 11.92 2.94 2.60
N ARG A 536 11.02 3.48 1.79
CA ARG A 536 9.89 2.75 1.18
C ARG A 536 9.91 2.92 -0.34
N ARG A 537 9.47 1.88 -1.05
CA ARG A 537 9.51 1.84 -2.52
C ARG A 537 8.17 1.36 -3.10
N ASP A 538 7.68 2.08 -4.10
CA ASP A 538 6.55 1.71 -4.96
C ASP A 538 7.03 1.76 -6.41
N VAL A 539 7.61 0.66 -6.88
CA VAL A 539 8.38 0.59 -8.13
C VAL A 539 7.78 -0.45 -9.07
N TYR A 540 7.87 -0.18 -10.36
CA TYR A 540 7.22 -0.98 -11.42
C TYR A 540 8.01 -0.97 -12.72
#